data_AF-A0A929YMR4-F1
#
_entry.id   AF-A0A929YMR4-F1
#
_cell.length_a   1.000
_cell.length_b   1.000
_cell.length_c   1.000
_cell.angle_alpha   90.00
_cell.angle_beta   90.00
_cell.angle_gamma   90.00
#
_symmetry.space_group_name_H-M   'P 1'
#
loop_
_entity.id
_entity.type
_entity.pdbx_description
1 polymer ?
#
loop_
_entity_poly.entity_id
_entity_poly.type
_entity_poly.pdbx_seq_one_letter_code
_entity_poly.pdbx_strand_id
1 'polypeptide(L)'
;MSFELSEPTNQKPYSIHEDEPVCWGETTDPDQHNPDNFRYLVHAFNPFSLFNAIYTSKETDASNDEVRRQSIDLRIRPEDIDERVSVSMSLIENGRTATYGSGGIIVQAPESSIVLTSPTDAGAINSNKERLVAQGQSRGLLSPDQLLERGSPRTYNEVVALGRSGLRAAGFFYKVDSRKKPVDSDLAANMLGLGRRTGLPVVEIPEENIYTENKVVRYTYMDSSQGEELRIFLGGMCYCAPKSKGDLGFRVVEGDTLKWYFPSPEKFEAAVGFALRTGEIGEAEANQILEDYRTANIERQTPTAYFDEDGKIDRVECLQGYGEHEAKLNISRRGIANKIQEGTARLMGEGVESLNQYVTDRMIEAVVKNLSPEKAESIRSWYEQVRPIIVDVWSQQDRARSRMAYRIIR
;
A
#
# COMPACT_ATOMS: atom_id res chain seq x y z
N MET A 1 73.15 -36.76 -34.99
CA MET A 1 71.87 -36.07 -34.77
C MET A 1 71.24 -36.68 -33.54
N SER A 2 70.94 -35.86 -32.53
CA SER A 2 69.72 -35.89 -31.72
C SER A 2 69.91 -34.92 -30.54
N PHE A 3 68.92 -34.04 -30.41
CA PHE A 3 68.90 -32.82 -29.62
C PHE A 3 68.60 -33.07 -28.14
N GLU A 4 69.20 -32.26 -27.28
CA GLU A 4 68.79 -32.06 -25.89
C GLU A 4 67.42 -31.37 -25.85
N LEU A 5 66.51 -31.92 -25.04
CA LEU A 5 65.21 -31.33 -24.72
C LEU A 5 65.32 -30.68 -23.34
N SER A 6 65.33 -29.35 -23.32
CA SER A 6 65.15 -28.54 -22.12
C SER A 6 63.65 -28.45 -21.79
N GLU A 7 63.27 -28.77 -20.56
CA GLU A 7 61.92 -28.54 -20.03
C GLU A 7 61.61 -27.03 -19.95
N PRO A 8 60.43 -26.56 -20.40
CA PRO A 8 59.96 -25.23 -20.06
C PRO A 8 59.12 -25.29 -18.79
N THR A 9 59.60 -24.58 -17.77
CA THR A 9 58.89 -24.25 -16.53
C THR A 9 57.59 -23.51 -16.85
N ASN A 10 56.46 -24.18 -16.63
CA ASN A 10 55.12 -23.63 -16.78
C ASN A 10 54.83 -22.62 -15.64
N GLN A 11 55.32 -21.39 -15.77
CA GLN A 11 54.82 -20.27 -14.97
C GLN A 11 53.51 -19.80 -15.59
N LYS A 12 52.39 -20.13 -14.92
CA LYS A 12 51.11 -19.46 -15.16
C LYS A 12 51.30 -17.95 -14.94
N PRO A 13 50.84 -17.09 -15.86
CA PRO A 13 50.85 -15.65 -15.59
C PRO A 13 49.93 -15.38 -14.40
N TYR A 14 50.47 -14.74 -13.37
CA TYR A 14 49.68 -14.08 -12.35
C TYR A 14 48.78 -13.07 -13.07
N SER A 15 47.48 -13.35 -13.15
CA SER A 15 46.50 -12.33 -13.47
C SER A 15 46.54 -11.33 -12.32
N ILE A 16 47.01 -10.12 -12.61
CA ILE A 16 46.73 -8.96 -11.79
C ILE A 16 45.20 -8.88 -11.77
N HIS A 17 44.57 -9.27 -10.66
CA HIS A 17 43.19 -8.90 -10.41
C HIS A 17 43.19 -7.37 -10.45
N GLU A 18 42.48 -6.77 -11.42
CA GLU A 18 42.03 -5.39 -11.23
C GLU A 18 41.30 -5.39 -9.89
N ASP A 19 41.82 -4.66 -8.90
CA ASP A 19 41.18 -4.53 -7.60
C ASP A 19 39.72 -4.15 -7.85
N GLU A 20 38.78 -5.05 -7.48
CA GLU A 20 37.37 -4.75 -7.64
C GLU A 20 37.09 -3.42 -6.93
N PRO A 21 36.37 -2.49 -7.59
CA PRO A 21 36.13 -1.18 -7.01
C PRO A 21 35.43 -1.35 -5.67
N VAL A 22 35.98 -0.70 -4.64
CA VAL A 22 35.40 -0.69 -3.29
C VAL A 22 33.95 -0.19 -3.40
N CYS A 23 33.01 -1.09 -3.09
CA CYS A 23 31.59 -0.77 -3.15
C CYS A 23 31.18 0.01 -1.90
N TRP A 24 30.39 1.06 -2.09
CA TRP A 24 29.87 1.85 -0.99
C TRP A 24 28.78 1.09 -0.23
N GLY A 25 28.74 1.27 1.09
CA GLY A 25 27.64 0.75 1.91
C GLY A 25 27.86 -0.63 2.52
N GLU A 26 29.02 -1.27 2.31
CA GLU A 26 29.33 -2.60 2.85
C GLU A 26 28.19 -3.62 2.60
N THR A 27 27.64 -3.56 1.40
CA THR A 27 26.42 -4.29 1.04
C THR A 27 26.67 -5.80 1.04
N THR A 28 25.73 -6.55 1.59
CA THR A 28 25.70 -8.01 1.55
C THR A 28 25.49 -8.49 0.10
N ASP A 29 26.13 -9.59 -0.27
CA ASP A 29 25.79 -10.31 -1.49
C ASP A 29 24.35 -10.87 -1.36
N PRO A 30 23.41 -10.56 -2.27
CA PRO A 30 22.05 -11.06 -2.14
C PRO A 30 21.93 -12.58 -2.25
N ASP A 31 22.89 -13.30 -2.83
CA ASP A 31 22.93 -14.77 -2.78
C ASP A 31 23.21 -15.31 -1.37
N GLN A 32 23.74 -14.47 -0.48
CA GLN A 32 24.02 -14.76 0.93
C GLN A 32 22.98 -14.12 1.87
N HIS A 33 21.79 -13.78 1.35
CA HIS A 33 20.75 -13.13 2.11
C HIS A 33 20.43 -13.87 3.42
N ASN A 34 20.54 -13.15 4.53
CA ASN A 34 20.04 -13.54 5.82
C ASN A 34 19.07 -12.46 6.32
N PRO A 35 17.79 -12.77 6.59
CA PRO A 35 16.83 -11.76 7.04
C PRO A 35 17.23 -11.10 8.36
N ASP A 36 18.03 -11.78 9.19
CA ASP A 36 18.50 -11.25 10.47
C ASP A 36 19.78 -10.41 10.34
N ASN A 37 20.50 -10.52 9.22
CA ASN A 37 21.77 -9.84 9.00
C ASN A 37 22.00 -9.58 7.50
N PHE A 38 21.48 -8.45 7.03
CA PHE A 38 21.73 -7.95 5.69
C PHE A 38 21.93 -6.44 5.70
N ARG A 39 22.62 -5.95 4.69
CA ARG A 39 22.71 -4.54 4.34
C ARG A 39 22.68 -4.40 2.83
N TYR A 40 21.78 -3.61 2.28
CA TYR A 40 21.65 -3.43 0.83
C TYR A 40 21.52 -1.96 0.48
N LEU A 41 22.11 -1.57 -0.65
CA LEU A 41 21.78 -0.32 -1.32
C LEU A 41 20.70 -0.62 -2.36
N VAL A 42 19.53 0.01 -2.25
CA VAL A 42 18.36 -0.36 -3.06
C VAL A 42 17.76 0.82 -3.81
N HIS A 43 17.47 0.62 -5.10
CA HIS A 43 16.64 1.53 -5.90
C HIS A 43 15.20 1.00 -5.90
N ALA A 44 14.33 1.61 -5.09
CA ALA A 44 12.93 1.22 -4.96
C ALA A 44 12.04 1.84 -6.05
N PHE A 45 11.19 1.03 -6.67
CA PHE A 45 10.22 1.48 -7.66
C PHE A 45 8.97 2.02 -6.98
N ASN A 46 8.59 3.25 -7.32
CA ASN A 46 7.35 3.85 -6.83
C ASN A 46 6.15 3.48 -7.74
N PRO A 47 5.01 3.00 -7.19
CA PRO A 47 3.79 2.74 -7.96
C PRO A 47 3.21 3.97 -8.68
N PHE A 48 3.51 5.20 -8.23
CA PHE A 48 3.08 6.46 -8.84
C PHE A 48 4.10 7.05 -9.85
N SER A 49 5.24 6.38 -10.08
CA SER A 49 6.40 6.95 -10.79
C SER A 49 6.25 7.12 -12.31
N LEU A 50 5.19 6.58 -12.94
CA LEU A 50 4.98 6.78 -14.38
C LEU A 50 4.82 8.29 -14.73
N PHE A 51 4.36 9.10 -13.78
CA PHE A 51 4.19 10.55 -13.95
C PHE A 51 5.48 11.38 -13.71
N ASN A 52 6.42 10.90 -12.90
CA ASN A 52 7.60 11.71 -12.50
C ASN A 52 8.65 11.84 -13.61
N ALA A 53 8.80 10.85 -14.51
CA ALA A 53 9.76 10.95 -15.62
C ALA A 53 9.41 12.08 -16.61
N ILE A 54 8.13 12.41 -16.75
CA ILE A 54 7.63 13.46 -17.65
C ILE A 54 7.72 14.85 -17.01
N TYR A 55 7.59 14.96 -15.68
CA TYR A 55 7.55 16.24 -14.97
C TYR A 55 8.93 16.90 -14.81
N THR A 56 10.01 16.11 -14.74
CA THR A 56 11.38 16.60 -14.47
C THR A 56 12.09 17.33 -15.61
N SER A 57 11.57 17.34 -16.83
CA SER A 57 12.30 17.92 -17.98
C SER A 57 12.14 19.44 -18.13
N LYS A 58 11.13 20.08 -17.50
CA LYS A 58 10.87 21.52 -17.67
C LYS A 58 11.48 22.41 -16.58
N GLU A 59 11.85 21.86 -15.42
CA GLU A 59 12.29 22.66 -14.26
C GLU A 59 13.77 22.49 -13.87
N THR A 60 14.49 21.54 -14.48
CA THR A 60 15.85 21.16 -14.02
C THR A 60 17.01 21.72 -14.84
N ASP A 61 16.72 22.50 -15.89
CA ASP A 61 17.72 22.97 -16.90
C ASP A 61 18.60 21.84 -17.47
N ALA A 62 18.11 20.60 -17.40
CA ALA A 62 18.81 19.41 -17.87
C ALA A 62 18.92 19.40 -19.40
N SER A 63 20.02 18.86 -19.92
CA SER A 63 20.15 18.64 -21.36
C SER A 63 19.17 17.56 -21.86
N ASN A 64 18.81 17.61 -23.14
CA ASN A 64 17.96 16.59 -23.76
C ASN A 64 18.54 15.17 -23.64
N ASP A 65 19.87 15.03 -23.65
CA ASP A 65 20.54 13.74 -23.43
C ASP A 65 20.34 13.22 -22.01
N GLU A 66 20.54 14.09 -21.02
CA GLU A 66 20.35 13.73 -19.61
C GLU A 66 18.90 13.36 -19.31
N VAL A 67 17.93 14.12 -19.82
CA VAL A 67 16.50 13.78 -19.70
C VAL A 67 16.22 12.41 -20.29
N ARG A 68 16.73 12.13 -21.50
CA ARG A 68 16.56 10.83 -22.16
C ARG A 68 17.17 9.71 -21.33
N ARG A 69 18.40 9.89 -20.85
CA ARG A 69 19.12 8.87 -20.06
C ARG A 69 18.48 8.64 -18.70
N GLN A 70 18.01 9.69 -18.03
CA GLN A 70 17.32 9.55 -16.75
C GLN A 70 15.95 8.86 -16.89
N SER A 71 15.36 8.89 -18.10
CA SER A 71 14.09 8.25 -18.43
C SER A 71 14.19 6.75 -18.75
N ILE A 72 15.38 6.14 -18.68
CA ILE A 72 15.52 4.68 -18.83
C ILE A 72 14.67 3.97 -17.77
N ASP A 73 13.74 3.12 -18.22
CA ASP A 73 12.85 2.37 -17.33
C ASP A 73 13.55 1.12 -16.81
N LEU A 74 14.09 1.21 -15.59
CA LEU A 74 14.77 0.12 -14.92
C LEU A 74 13.83 -1.02 -14.48
N ARG A 75 12.49 -0.84 -14.55
CA ARG A 75 11.54 -1.95 -14.37
C ARG A 75 11.57 -2.90 -15.56
N ILE A 76 12.02 -2.41 -16.72
CA ILE A 76 12.11 -3.17 -17.96
C ILE A 76 13.56 -3.56 -18.22
N ARG A 77 14.51 -2.62 -18.07
CA ARG A 77 15.93 -2.78 -18.42
C ARG A 77 16.84 -2.48 -17.21
N PRO A 78 16.78 -3.27 -16.13
CA PRO A 78 17.64 -3.08 -14.96
C PRO A 78 19.14 -3.21 -15.28
N GLU A 79 19.51 -3.93 -16.34
CA GLU A 79 20.89 -4.05 -16.84
C GLU A 79 21.49 -2.71 -17.31
N ASP A 80 20.65 -1.75 -17.69
CA ASP A 80 21.07 -0.41 -18.12
C ASP A 80 21.17 0.58 -16.95
N ILE A 81 21.22 0.10 -15.69
CA ILE A 81 21.25 0.96 -14.51
C ILE A 81 22.38 2.01 -14.56
N ASP A 82 23.55 1.63 -15.08
CA ASP A 82 24.69 2.54 -15.23
C ASP A 82 24.50 3.54 -16.38
N GLU A 83 23.56 3.33 -17.30
CA GLU A 83 23.31 4.28 -18.39
C GLU A 83 22.46 5.49 -17.97
N ARG A 84 21.84 5.46 -16.79
CA ARG A 84 21.13 6.64 -16.25
C ARG A 84 22.08 7.80 -15.97
N VAL A 85 21.53 8.99 -15.77
CA VAL A 85 22.34 10.12 -15.28
C VAL A 85 22.73 9.85 -13.84
N SER A 86 21.76 9.43 -13.05
CA SER A 86 21.93 9.03 -11.67
C SER A 86 20.86 8.05 -11.21
N VAL A 87 21.15 7.36 -10.12
CA VAL A 87 20.22 6.44 -9.45
C VAL A 87 20.10 6.88 -8.00
N SER A 88 18.88 7.26 -7.59
CA SER A 88 18.55 7.54 -6.19
C SER A 88 18.13 6.24 -5.50
N MET A 89 18.71 5.97 -4.34
CA MET A 89 18.67 4.70 -3.62
C MET A 89 18.48 4.96 -2.13
N SER A 90 18.19 3.91 -1.39
CA SER A 90 18.23 3.91 0.07
C SER A 90 19.18 2.82 0.55
N LEU A 91 19.98 3.12 1.57
CA LEU A 91 20.71 2.10 2.31
C LEU A 91 19.77 1.49 3.35
N ILE A 92 19.56 0.19 3.28
CA ILE A 92 18.68 -0.55 4.19
C ILE A 92 19.44 -1.66 4.89
N GLU A 93 19.00 -1.99 6.10
CA GLU A 93 19.50 -3.12 6.89
C GLU A 93 18.37 -3.69 7.75
N ASN A 94 18.62 -4.80 8.45
CA ASN A 94 17.65 -5.38 9.37
C ASN A 94 17.17 -4.32 10.39
N GLY A 95 15.85 -4.16 10.52
CA GLY A 95 15.22 -3.14 11.37
C GLY A 95 15.20 -1.72 10.79
N ARG A 96 15.75 -1.49 9.59
CA ARG A 96 15.74 -0.21 8.87
C ARG A 96 15.46 -0.45 7.38
N THR A 97 14.23 -0.84 7.07
CA THR A 97 13.82 -1.27 5.72
C THR A 97 12.99 -0.24 4.97
N ALA A 98 12.83 0.97 5.52
CA ALA A 98 12.07 2.05 4.88
C ALA A 98 12.68 2.44 3.53
N THR A 99 11.84 2.43 2.51
CA THR A 99 12.18 2.75 1.11
C THR A 99 11.03 3.52 0.49
N TYR A 100 11.30 4.22 -0.61
CA TYR A 100 10.26 4.97 -1.32
C TYR A 100 9.16 4.09 -1.95
N GLY A 101 9.47 2.83 -2.28
CA GLY A 101 8.53 1.84 -2.81
C GLY A 101 8.78 0.44 -2.25
N SER A 102 7.83 -0.47 -2.44
CA SER A 102 7.80 -1.81 -1.82
C SER A 102 8.61 -2.88 -2.56
N GLY A 103 9.42 -2.51 -3.55
CA GLY A 103 10.28 -3.43 -4.29
C GLY A 103 11.14 -2.72 -5.32
N GLY A 104 12.18 -3.37 -5.82
CA GLY A 104 13.12 -2.77 -6.76
C GLY A 104 14.44 -3.51 -6.90
N ILE A 105 15.49 -2.78 -7.22
CA ILE A 105 16.83 -3.31 -7.56
C ILE A 105 17.75 -3.18 -6.34
N ILE A 106 18.50 -4.23 -6.03
CA ILE A 106 19.67 -4.17 -5.16
C ILE A 106 20.87 -3.78 -6.03
N VAL A 107 21.54 -2.69 -5.67
CA VAL A 107 22.55 -2.03 -6.49
C VAL A 107 23.92 -2.15 -5.83
N GLN A 108 24.92 -2.54 -6.61
CA GLN A 108 26.31 -2.32 -6.27
C GLN A 108 26.77 -1.00 -6.90
N ALA A 109 27.32 -0.13 -6.06
CA ALA A 109 27.79 1.18 -6.47
C ALA A 109 29.23 1.38 -5.99
N PRO A 110 30.19 1.68 -6.88
CA PRO A 110 31.53 2.09 -6.47
C PRO A 110 31.48 3.33 -5.57
N GLU A 111 32.34 3.39 -4.55
CA GLU A 111 32.40 4.53 -3.63
C GLU A 111 32.59 5.87 -4.35
N SER A 112 33.40 5.89 -5.41
CA SER A 112 33.63 7.07 -6.24
C SER A 112 32.40 7.55 -7.01
N SER A 113 31.35 6.72 -7.13
CA SER A 113 30.12 7.08 -7.83
C SER A 113 29.12 7.83 -6.95
N ILE A 114 29.25 7.73 -5.62
CA ILE A 114 28.32 8.35 -4.67
C ILE A 114 28.56 9.87 -4.63
N VAL A 115 27.49 10.62 -4.91
CA VAL A 115 27.54 12.08 -4.97
C VAL A 115 26.60 12.75 -3.97
N LEU A 116 25.63 12.04 -3.40
CA LEU A 116 24.76 12.58 -2.37
C LEU A 116 24.39 11.49 -1.37
N THR A 117 24.40 11.87 -0.09
CA THR A 117 23.89 11.04 1.02
C THR A 117 23.11 11.94 1.97
N SER A 118 21.95 11.51 2.42
CA SER A 118 21.11 12.27 3.33
C SER A 118 20.25 11.34 4.20
N PRO A 119 20.19 11.54 5.52
CA PRO A 119 19.42 10.67 6.43
C PRO A 119 17.89 10.72 6.17
N THR A 120 17.44 11.68 5.37
CA THR A 120 16.08 11.83 4.86
C THR A 120 16.14 12.17 3.37
N ASP A 121 15.00 12.16 2.68
CA ASP A 121 14.88 12.68 1.32
C ASP A 121 15.52 14.09 1.20
N ALA A 122 16.41 14.26 0.22
CA ALA A 122 17.10 15.51 -0.08
C ALA A 122 16.54 16.19 -1.34
N GLY A 123 15.57 15.57 -2.02
CA GLY A 123 15.01 16.09 -3.27
C GLY A 123 16.08 16.17 -4.36
N ALA A 124 16.80 15.07 -4.58
CA ALA A 124 17.92 15.06 -5.52
C ALA A 124 17.53 15.45 -6.95
N ILE A 125 18.35 16.29 -7.57
CA ILE A 125 18.15 16.77 -8.95
C ILE A 125 18.70 15.73 -9.94
N ASN A 126 18.05 14.57 -9.99
CA ASN A 126 18.57 13.36 -10.64
C ASN A 126 18.75 13.48 -12.17
N SER A 127 18.12 14.47 -12.82
CA SER A 127 18.21 14.71 -14.26
C SER A 127 19.31 15.70 -14.67
N ASN A 128 20.04 16.31 -13.73
CA ASN A 128 21.10 17.27 -14.05
C ASN A 128 22.36 16.93 -13.24
N LYS A 129 23.38 16.40 -13.93
CA LYS A 129 24.60 15.92 -13.28
C LYS A 129 25.31 17.01 -12.49
N GLU A 130 25.49 18.20 -13.08
CA GLU A 130 26.26 19.28 -12.48
C GLU A 130 25.58 19.81 -11.21
N ARG A 131 24.26 20.01 -11.26
CA ARG A 131 23.47 20.45 -10.10
C ARG A 131 23.45 19.42 -8.99
N LEU A 132 23.34 18.13 -9.33
CA LEU A 132 23.39 17.04 -8.37
C LEU A 132 24.74 17.00 -7.64
N VAL A 133 25.85 17.12 -8.36
CA VAL A 133 27.19 17.16 -7.77
C VAL A 133 27.36 18.37 -6.86
N ALA A 134 26.92 19.55 -7.28
CA ALA A 134 26.99 20.77 -6.46
C ALA A 134 26.13 20.66 -5.18
N GLN A 135 24.93 20.07 -5.29
CA GLN A 135 24.06 19.77 -4.15
C GLN A 135 24.76 18.87 -3.13
N GLY A 136 25.37 17.77 -3.61
CA GLY A 136 26.15 16.84 -2.81
C GLY A 136 27.31 17.50 -2.06
N GLN A 137 28.13 18.27 -2.79
CA GLN A 137 29.27 18.99 -2.23
C GLN A 137 28.87 19.96 -1.11
N SER A 138 27.72 20.64 -1.25
CA SER A 138 27.24 21.58 -0.23
C SER A 138 26.81 20.93 1.08
N ARG A 139 26.43 19.64 1.06
CA ARG A 139 25.93 18.90 2.22
C ARG A 139 27.01 18.06 2.91
N GLY A 140 28.01 17.64 2.14
CA GLY A 140 29.01 16.67 2.58
C GLY A 140 28.48 15.23 2.49
N LEU A 141 29.37 14.28 2.20
CA LEU A 141 29.03 12.86 2.16
C LEU A 141 29.16 12.25 3.56
N LEU A 142 28.15 11.47 3.93
CA LEU A 142 28.13 10.66 5.13
C LEU A 142 28.67 9.27 4.79
N SER A 143 29.37 8.65 5.75
CA SER A 143 29.64 7.22 5.66
C SER A 143 28.33 6.42 5.79
N PRO A 144 28.32 5.14 5.38
CA PRO A 144 27.15 4.26 5.54
C PRO A 144 26.60 4.24 6.98
N ASP A 145 27.46 4.08 7.98
CA ASP A 145 27.03 4.02 9.38
C ASP A 145 26.53 5.39 9.88
N GLN A 146 27.18 6.50 9.50
CA GLN A 146 26.72 7.85 9.84
C GLN A 146 25.34 8.15 9.26
N LEU A 147 25.06 7.66 8.04
CA LEU A 147 23.77 7.80 7.39
C LEU A 147 22.67 7.09 8.19
N LEU A 148 22.94 5.84 8.60
CA LEU A 148 21.99 5.02 9.35
C LEU A 148 21.80 5.56 10.78
N GLU A 149 22.87 5.94 11.48
CA GLU A 149 22.82 6.51 12.83
C GLU A 149 21.97 7.78 12.89
N ARG A 150 22.08 8.65 11.88
CA ARG A 150 21.33 9.92 11.80
C ARG A 150 19.92 9.76 11.22
N GLY A 151 19.65 8.64 10.56
CA GLY A 151 18.36 8.33 9.95
C GLY A 151 17.35 7.73 10.92
N SER A 152 16.08 7.79 10.54
CA SER A 152 14.99 7.11 11.24
C SER A 152 14.71 5.74 10.61
N PRO A 153 14.44 4.69 11.39
CA PRO A 153 13.98 3.39 10.86
C PRO A 153 12.70 3.48 10.02
N ARG A 154 11.87 4.50 10.28
CA ARG A 154 10.53 4.66 9.70
C ARG A 154 10.48 5.52 8.44
N THR A 155 11.58 6.17 8.09
CA THR A 155 11.66 7.03 6.90
C THR A 155 12.86 6.62 6.07
N TYR A 156 12.70 6.60 4.75
CA TYR A 156 13.82 6.28 3.88
C TYR A 156 14.89 7.38 3.91
N ASN A 157 16.14 6.95 3.87
CA ASN A 157 17.27 7.82 3.56
C ASN A 157 17.46 7.95 2.04
N GLU A 158 18.27 8.90 1.62
CA GLU A 158 18.61 9.09 0.21
C GLU A 158 20.12 8.96 0.00
N VAL A 159 20.51 8.07 -0.92
CA VAL A 159 21.86 7.90 -1.45
C VAL A 159 21.77 8.01 -2.97
N VAL A 160 22.57 8.87 -3.59
CA VAL A 160 22.55 9.04 -5.04
C VAL A 160 23.91 8.75 -5.62
N ALA A 161 23.92 7.88 -6.63
CA ALA A 161 25.11 7.56 -7.41
C ALA A 161 24.97 8.03 -8.85
N LEU A 162 26.08 8.46 -9.46
CA LEU A 162 26.12 8.79 -10.87
C LEU A 162 26.18 7.52 -11.73
N GLY A 163 25.47 7.53 -12.86
CA GLY A 163 25.67 6.51 -13.89
C GLY A 163 26.99 6.73 -14.65
N ARG A 164 27.35 5.75 -15.48
CA ARG A 164 28.63 5.58 -16.17
C ARG A 164 29.80 5.61 -15.20
N SER A 165 29.56 5.05 -14.02
CA SER A 165 30.52 5.02 -12.92
C SER A 165 30.68 3.60 -12.38
N GLY A 166 30.17 2.59 -13.10
CA GLY A 166 30.29 1.19 -12.73
C GLY A 166 29.15 0.66 -11.87
N LEU A 167 27.96 1.29 -11.91
CA LEU A 167 26.78 0.79 -11.22
C LEU A 167 26.34 -0.56 -11.79
N ARG A 168 25.91 -1.48 -10.92
CA ARG A 168 25.43 -2.80 -11.34
C ARG A 168 24.20 -3.22 -10.54
N ALA A 169 23.27 -3.88 -11.22
CA ALA A 169 22.21 -4.62 -10.55
C ALA A 169 22.81 -5.91 -9.98
N ALA A 170 22.80 -6.05 -8.66
CA ALA A 170 23.30 -7.23 -7.95
C ALA A 170 22.16 -8.21 -7.60
N GLY A 171 20.92 -7.71 -7.54
CA GLY A 171 19.75 -8.51 -7.22
C GLY A 171 18.48 -7.69 -7.29
N PHE A 172 17.37 -8.29 -6.88
CA PHE A 172 16.09 -7.63 -6.73
C PHE A 172 15.54 -7.87 -5.33
N PHE A 173 14.64 -7.01 -4.89
CA PHE A 173 13.93 -7.18 -3.63
C PHE A 173 12.45 -6.85 -3.79
N TYR A 174 11.62 -7.47 -2.97
CA TYR A 174 10.26 -7.02 -2.71
C TYR A 174 9.93 -7.16 -1.24
N LYS A 175 9.00 -6.33 -0.77
CA LYS A 175 8.59 -6.30 0.62
C LYS A 175 7.49 -7.31 0.89
N VAL A 176 7.58 -7.95 2.05
CA VAL A 176 6.57 -8.89 2.54
C VAL A 176 5.98 -8.41 3.87
N ASP A 177 4.70 -8.68 4.07
CA ASP A 177 3.99 -8.41 5.32
C ASP A 177 4.35 -9.43 6.41
N SER A 178 3.76 -9.28 7.60
CA SER A 178 3.99 -10.19 8.73
C SER A 178 3.58 -11.65 8.45
N ARG A 179 2.77 -11.87 7.41
CA ARG A 179 2.28 -13.18 6.94
C ARG A 179 3.14 -13.76 5.82
N LYS A 180 4.28 -13.12 5.50
CA LYS A 180 5.16 -13.44 4.37
C LYS A 180 4.46 -13.33 3.01
N LYS A 181 3.45 -12.48 2.90
CA LYS A 181 2.80 -12.17 1.61
C LYS A 181 3.38 -10.89 1.03
N PRO A 182 3.54 -10.79 -0.30
CA PRO A 182 3.96 -9.54 -0.91
C PRO A 182 3.04 -8.38 -0.54
N VAL A 183 3.63 -7.28 -0.08
CA VAL A 183 2.90 -6.01 0.15
C VAL A 183 2.31 -5.49 -1.16
N ASP A 184 3.05 -5.66 -2.27
CA ASP A 184 2.60 -5.41 -3.63
C ASP A 184 2.83 -6.68 -4.47
N SER A 185 1.73 -7.37 -4.79
CA SER A 185 1.78 -8.65 -5.51
C SER A 185 2.23 -8.50 -6.96
N ASP A 186 1.84 -7.41 -7.63
CA ASP A 186 2.21 -7.17 -9.03
C ASP A 186 3.69 -6.81 -9.13
N LEU A 187 4.18 -5.98 -8.21
CA LEU A 187 5.59 -5.62 -8.13
C LEU A 187 6.46 -6.82 -7.77
N ALA A 188 6.05 -7.65 -6.81
CA ALA A 188 6.76 -8.87 -6.47
C ALA A 188 6.83 -9.86 -7.65
N ALA A 189 5.72 -10.05 -8.37
CA ALA A 189 5.70 -10.86 -9.59
C ALA A 189 6.67 -10.32 -10.65
N ASN A 190 6.76 -8.99 -10.80
CA ASN A 190 7.74 -8.36 -11.67
C ASN A 190 9.18 -8.67 -11.21
N MET A 191 9.51 -8.51 -9.91
CA MET A 191 10.87 -8.75 -9.41
C MET A 191 11.30 -10.21 -9.59
N LEU A 192 10.39 -11.15 -9.34
CA LEU A 192 10.60 -12.57 -9.61
C LEU A 192 10.83 -12.83 -11.11
N GLY A 193 10.08 -12.15 -11.99
CA GLY A 193 10.27 -12.21 -13.43
C GLY A 193 11.63 -11.67 -13.88
N LEU A 194 12.05 -10.53 -13.32
CA LEU A 194 13.36 -9.94 -13.59
C LEU A 194 14.50 -10.87 -13.13
N GLY A 195 14.44 -11.39 -11.90
CA GLY A 195 15.44 -12.34 -11.40
C GLY A 195 15.57 -13.59 -12.28
N ARG A 196 14.45 -14.17 -12.73
CA ARG A 196 14.47 -15.29 -13.69
C ARG A 196 15.11 -14.92 -15.03
N ARG A 197 14.88 -13.70 -15.52
CA ARG A 197 15.37 -13.24 -16.82
C ARG A 197 16.86 -12.94 -16.81
N THR A 198 17.35 -12.33 -15.72
CA THR A 198 18.75 -11.91 -15.59
C THR A 198 19.63 -12.95 -14.91
N GLY A 199 19.03 -13.93 -14.23
CA GLY A 199 19.75 -14.88 -13.39
C GLY A 199 20.21 -14.31 -12.05
N LEU A 200 19.74 -13.12 -11.66
CA LEU A 200 20.09 -12.48 -10.40
C LEU A 200 19.16 -12.91 -9.25
N PRO A 201 19.68 -12.97 -8.00
CA PRO A 201 18.89 -13.28 -6.81
C PRO A 201 17.73 -12.31 -6.57
N VAL A 202 16.66 -12.82 -5.97
CA VAL A 202 15.50 -12.04 -5.52
C VAL A 202 15.28 -12.33 -4.04
N VAL A 203 15.26 -11.28 -3.22
CA VAL A 203 15.15 -11.41 -1.76
C VAL A 203 13.83 -10.82 -1.24
N GLU A 204 13.31 -11.44 -0.19
CA GLU A 204 12.15 -10.95 0.56
C GLU A 204 12.63 -10.06 1.70
N ILE A 205 12.13 -8.83 1.78
CA ILE A 205 12.45 -7.91 2.87
C ILE A 205 11.21 -7.72 3.74
N PRO A 206 11.23 -8.08 5.02
CA PRO A 206 10.12 -7.81 5.92
C PRO A 206 9.83 -6.30 6.00
N GLU A 207 8.59 -5.91 5.75
CA GLU A 207 8.14 -4.55 6.03
C GLU A 207 7.80 -4.41 7.52
N GLU A 208 8.32 -3.38 8.16
CA GLU A 208 7.95 -3.08 9.54
C GLU A 208 6.49 -2.62 9.57
N ASN A 209 5.63 -3.47 10.13
CA ASN A 209 4.24 -3.14 10.32
C ASN A 209 4.06 -2.41 11.67
N ILE A 210 3.92 -1.08 11.63
CA ILE A 210 3.73 -0.24 12.83
C ILE A 210 2.49 -0.62 13.67
N TYR A 211 1.60 -1.46 13.14
CA TYR A 211 0.39 -1.93 13.78
C TYR A 211 0.59 -3.20 14.62
N THR A 212 1.76 -3.86 14.55
CA THR A 212 2.06 -5.05 15.36
C THR A 212 2.36 -4.71 16.82
N GLU A 213 2.81 -3.48 17.08
CA GLU A 213 3.01 -2.98 18.44
C GLU A 213 1.66 -2.64 19.07
N ASN A 214 1.31 -3.29 20.19
CA ASN A 214 0.12 -2.96 20.96
C ASN A 214 0.35 -1.66 21.74
N LYS A 215 -0.43 -0.62 21.45
CA LYS A 215 -0.32 0.70 22.09
C LYS A 215 -1.61 1.50 21.91
N VAL A 216 -1.74 2.59 22.66
CA VAL A 216 -2.81 3.56 22.50
C VAL A 216 -2.20 4.91 22.19
N VAL A 217 -2.73 5.61 21.19
CA VAL A 217 -2.24 6.92 20.77
C VAL A 217 -3.43 7.86 20.60
N ARG A 218 -3.33 9.06 21.16
CA ARG A 218 -4.27 10.15 20.86
C ARG A 218 -3.76 10.94 19.67
N TYR A 219 -4.60 11.05 18.66
CA TYR A 219 -4.29 11.79 17.44
C TYR A 219 -5.19 13.02 17.35
N THR A 220 -4.57 14.18 17.17
CA THR A 220 -5.29 15.44 16.93
C THR A 220 -5.03 15.88 15.50
N TYR A 221 -6.09 16.00 14.70
CA TYR A 221 -6.00 16.50 13.34
C TYR A 221 -5.70 18.01 13.37
N MET A 222 -4.69 18.44 12.61
CA MET A 222 -4.27 19.85 12.54
C MET A 222 -5.09 20.70 11.57
N ASP A 223 -6.11 20.13 10.91
CA ASP A 223 -6.99 20.87 10.01
C ASP A 223 -8.14 21.57 10.76
N SER A 224 -9.00 22.27 10.01
CA SER A 224 -10.13 23.05 10.54
C SER A 224 -11.21 22.22 11.26
N SER A 225 -11.09 20.89 11.33
CA SER A 225 -12.05 20.03 12.03
C SER A 225 -11.77 19.88 13.53
N GLN A 226 -10.55 20.20 14.01
CA GLN A 226 -10.11 19.93 15.39
C GLN A 226 -10.58 18.56 15.93
N GLY A 227 -10.58 17.54 15.07
CA GLY A 227 -10.95 16.18 15.45
C GLY A 227 -9.89 15.59 16.39
N GLU A 228 -10.31 15.09 17.55
CA GLU A 228 -9.50 14.18 18.37
C GLU A 228 -9.96 12.74 18.08
N GLU A 229 -9.00 11.84 17.89
CA GLU A 229 -9.24 10.42 17.67
C GLU A 229 -8.34 9.58 18.58
N LEU A 230 -8.95 8.63 19.29
CA LEU A 230 -8.22 7.59 20.01
C LEU A 230 -7.91 6.46 19.03
N ARG A 231 -6.62 6.15 18.87
CA ARG A 231 -6.13 5.02 18.06
C ARG A 231 -5.62 3.93 18.96
N ILE A 232 -6.25 2.77 18.90
CA ILE A 232 -5.91 1.61 19.71
C ILE A 232 -5.29 0.57 18.77
N PHE A 233 -3.97 0.39 18.89
CA PHE A 233 -3.24 -0.63 18.17
C PHE A 233 -3.30 -1.93 18.99
N LEU A 234 -3.91 -2.96 18.42
CA LEU A 234 -4.10 -4.25 19.09
C LEU A 234 -4.11 -5.38 18.07
N GLY A 235 -3.14 -6.30 18.19
CA GLY A 235 -3.11 -7.53 17.40
C GLY A 235 -2.96 -7.31 15.89
N GLY A 236 -2.13 -6.34 15.48
CA GLY A 236 -1.93 -6.01 14.05
C GLY A 236 -3.01 -5.10 13.46
N MET A 237 -3.94 -4.61 14.28
CA MET A 237 -5.06 -3.76 13.86
C MET A 237 -4.98 -2.41 14.57
N CYS A 238 -5.44 -1.32 13.93
CA CYS A 238 -5.66 -0.03 14.58
C CYS A 238 -7.15 0.28 14.60
N TYR A 239 -7.75 0.26 15.80
CA TYR A 239 -9.12 0.68 16.03
C TYR A 239 -9.16 2.17 16.31
N CYS A 240 -9.87 2.89 15.46
CA CYS A 240 -10.02 4.33 15.54
C CYS A 240 -11.39 4.67 16.16
N ALA A 241 -11.36 5.41 17.26
CA ALA A 241 -12.53 5.93 17.96
C ALA A 241 -12.50 7.46 17.92
N PRO A 242 -13.30 8.11 17.04
CA PRO A 242 -13.36 9.56 16.98
C PRO A 242 -14.12 10.11 18.19
N LYS A 243 -13.67 11.24 18.73
CA LYS A 243 -14.31 11.93 19.86
C LYS A 243 -15.58 12.69 19.47
N SER A 244 -15.72 13.02 18.19
CA SER A 244 -16.89 13.70 17.64
C SER A 244 -17.39 12.97 16.40
N LYS A 245 -18.69 13.13 16.14
CA LYS A 245 -19.36 12.61 14.93
C LYS A 245 -18.94 13.46 13.72
N GLY A 246 -17.70 13.31 13.27
CA GLY A 246 -17.15 13.88 12.05
C GLY A 246 -17.05 12.85 10.92
N ASP A 247 -16.53 13.28 9.77
CA ASP A 247 -16.49 12.50 8.52
C ASP A 247 -15.68 11.19 8.59
N LEU A 248 -14.82 11.03 9.61
CA LEU A 248 -13.87 9.92 9.71
C LEU A 248 -14.48 8.61 10.24
N GLY A 249 -15.58 8.68 11.00
CA GLY A 249 -16.30 7.53 11.56
C GLY A 249 -15.48 6.56 12.43
N PHE A 250 -16.16 5.59 13.05
CA PHE A 250 -15.48 4.44 13.67
C PHE A 250 -14.94 3.51 12.59
N ARG A 251 -13.66 3.15 12.68
CA ARG A 251 -13.01 2.25 11.72
C ARG A 251 -11.94 1.39 12.37
N VAL A 252 -11.64 0.27 11.75
CA VAL A 252 -10.44 -0.52 12.02
C VAL A 252 -9.59 -0.58 10.77
N VAL A 253 -8.28 -0.36 10.90
CA VAL A 253 -7.28 -0.53 9.84
C VAL A 253 -6.54 -1.83 10.09
N GLU A 254 -6.53 -2.73 9.09
CA GLU A 254 -5.69 -3.92 9.11
C GLU A 254 -4.26 -3.52 8.74
N GLY A 255 -3.29 -3.70 9.64
CA GLY A 255 -1.94 -3.17 9.46
C GLY A 255 -1.21 -3.72 8.24
N ASP A 256 -1.40 -5.01 7.93
CA ASP A 256 -0.71 -5.65 6.80
C ASP A 256 -1.26 -5.18 5.43
N THR A 257 -2.55 -4.85 5.33
CA THR A 257 -3.20 -4.51 4.05
C THR A 257 -3.57 -3.04 3.93
N LEU A 258 -3.54 -2.31 5.04
CA LEU A 258 -4.04 -0.95 5.21
C LEU A 258 -5.52 -0.78 4.81
N LYS A 259 -6.26 -1.88 4.64
CA LYS A 259 -7.69 -1.83 4.39
C LYS A 259 -8.41 -1.39 5.66
N TRP A 260 -9.45 -0.60 5.47
CA TRP A 260 -10.23 -0.02 6.55
C TRP A 260 -11.67 -0.49 6.45
N TYR A 261 -12.27 -0.77 7.61
CA TYR A 261 -13.61 -1.33 7.73
C TYR A 261 -14.32 -0.79 8.96
N PHE A 262 -15.64 -0.93 9.03
CA PHE A 262 -16.33 -0.80 10.31
C PHE A 262 -16.00 -1.99 11.23
N PRO A 263 -15.52 -1.78 12.47
CA PRO A 263 -15.14 -2.87 13.35
C PRO A 263 -16.36 -3.62 13.87
N SER A 264 -16.24 -4.95 14.02
CA SER A 264 -17.27 -5.76 14.70
C SER A 264 -17.36 -5.42 16.20
N PRO A 265 -18.56 -5.51 16.83
CA PRO A 265 -18.74 -5.12 18.23
C PRO A 265 -17.78 -5.83 19.18
N GLU A 266 -17.65 -7.15 19.05
CA GLU A 266 -16.77 -7.97 19.87
C GLU A 266 -15.31 -7.49 19.82
N LYS A 267 -14.78 -7.28 18.61
CA LYS A 267 -13.40 -6.81 18.43
C LYS A 267 -13.20 -5.37 18.89
N PHE A 268 -14.19 -4.51 18.68
CA PHE A 268 -14.10 -3.11 19.11
C PHE A 268 -14.15 -2.99 20.63
N GLU A 269 -15.07 -3.72 21.29
CA GLU A 269 -15.16 -3.80 22.75
C GLU A 269 -13.87 -4.36 23.36
N ALA A 270 -13.26 -5.36 22.74
CA ALA A 270 -11.96 -5.88 23.17
C ALA A 270 -10.84 -4.83 23.09
N ALA A 271 -10.82 -4.02 22.03
CA ALA A 271 -9.86 -2.93 21.85
C ALA A 271 -10.04 -1.83 22.89
N VAL A 272 -11.27 -1.35 23.10
CA VAL A 272 -11.57 -0.37 24.16
C VAL A 272 -11.21 -0.93 25.54
N GLY A 273 -11.50 -2.22 25.79
CA GLY A 273 -11.09 -2.90 27.03
C GLY A 273 -9.58 -2.98 27.20
N PHE A 274 -8.80 -3.11 26.12
CA PHE A 274 -7.34 -3.02 26.19
C PHE A 274 -6.89 -1.62 26.61
N ALA A 275 -7.41 -0.57 25.98
CA ALA A 275 -7.06 0.81 26.34
C ALA A 275 -7.43 1.16 27.80
N LEU A 276 -8.55 0.63 28.29
CA LEU A 276 -8.95 0.78 29.69
C LEU A 276 -7.97 0.06 30.63
N ARG A 277 -7.57 -1.19 30.32
CA ARG A 277 -6.64 -1.97 31.14
C ARG A 277 -5.23 -1.37 31.19
N THR A 278 -4.80 -0.69 30.13
CA THR A 278 -3.49 0.00 30.10
C THR A 278 -3.52 1.36 30.80
N GLY A 279 -4.70 1.84 31.23
CA GLY A 279 -4.86 3.12 31.92
C GLY A 279 -4.82 4.35 31.01
N GLU A 280 -4.91 4.15 29.69
CA GLU A 280 -4.84 5.22 28.68
C GLU A 280 -6.17 5.99 28.54
N ILE A 281 -7.25 5.35 29.00
CA ILE A 281 -8.60 5.93 29.14
C ILE A 281 -9.20 5.52 30.48
N GLY A 282 -10.12 6.35 31.00
CA GLY A 282 -10.92 6.02 32.19
C GLY A 282 -12.22 5.28 31.85
N GLU A 283 -12.88 4.70 32.86
CA GLU A 283 -14.16 3.98 32.68
C GLU A 283 -15.25 4.83 32.03
N ALA A 284 -15.37 6.11 32.43
CA ALA A 284 -16.36 7.02 31.87
C ALA A 284 -16.15 7.27 30.37
N GLU A 285 -14.89 7.45 29.95
CA GLU A 285 -14.53 7.63 28.54
C GLU A 285 -14.75 6.33 27.75
N ALA A 286 -14.35 5.18 28.30
CA ALA A 286 -14.60 3.88 27.69
C ALA A 286 -16.11 3.63 27.45
N ASN A 287 -16.95 3.90 28.45
CA ASN A 287 -18.40 3.76 28.33
C ASN A 287 -18.97 4.69 27.26
N GLN A 288 -18.53 5.95 27.21
CA GLN A 288 -18.97 6.90 26.19
C GLN A 288 -18.59 6.42 24.78
N ILE A 289 -17.35 5.98 24.58
CA ILE A 289 -16.87 5.45 23.29
C ILE A 289 -17.74 4.26 22.83
N LEU A 290 -18.09 3.35 23.74
CA LEU A 290 -18.91 2.19 23.43
C LEU A 290 -20.36 2.55 23.10
N GLU A 291 -20.95 3.52 23.79
CA GLU A 291 -22.29 4.04 23.48
C GLU A 291 -22.33 4.74 22.12
N ASP A 292 -21.33 5.57 21.82
CA ASP A 292 -21.20 6.24 20.53
C ASP A 292 -21.00 5.23 19.40
N TYR A 293 -20.18 4.21 19.64
CA TYR A 293 -20.00 3.10 18.70
C TYR A 293 -21.31 2.32 18.46
N ARG A 294 -22.07 1.99 19.52
CA ARG A 294 -23.36 1.30 19.40
C ARG A 294 -24.34 2.12 18.58
N THR A 295 -24.40 3.43 18.82
CA THR A 295 -25.23 4.36 18.06
C THR A 295 -24.84 4.35 16.58
N ALA A 296 -23.55 4.53 16.27
CA ALA A 296 -23.05 4.49 14.90
C ALA A 296 -23.31 3.13 14.21
N ASN A 297 -23.17 2.03 14.96
CA ASN A 297 -23.42 0.69 14.45
C ASN A 297 -24.91 0.43 14.14
N ILE A 298 -25.83 0.99 14.93
CA ILE A 298 -27.26 0.94 14.66
C ILE A 298 -27.59 1.82 13.45
N GLU A 299 -27.07 3.05 13.41
CA GLU A 299 -27.32 4.00 12.33
C GLU A 299 -26.91 3.43 10.96
N ARG A 300 -25.69 2.89 10.83
CA ARG A 300 -25.22 2.33 9.56
C ARG A 300 -26.05 1.14 9.07
N GLN A 301 -26.60 0.35 10.00
CA GLN A 301 -27.43 -0.82 9.69
C GLN A 301 -28.89 -0.45 9.44
N THR A 302 -29.30 0.75 9.84
CA THR A 302 -30.66 1.26 9.65
C THR A 302 -30.83 1.77 8.22
N PRO A 303 -31.78 1.21 7.46
CA PRO A 303 -32.13 1.71 6.13
C PRO A 303 -32.41 3.22 6.15
N THR A 304 -31.72 3.95 5.29
CA THR A 304 -31.83 5.41 5.16
C THR A 304 -32.24 5.78 3.73
N ALA A 305 -33.23 6.67 3.60
CA ALA A 305 -33.66 7.22 2.32
C ALA A 305 -32.91 8.50 1.98
N TYR A 306 -32.39 8.57 0.76
CA TYR A 306 -31.72 9.74 0.21
C TYR A 306 -32.58 10.37 -0.87
N PHE A 307 -32.57 11.68 -0.92
CA PHE A 307 -33.34 12.49 -1.87
C PHE A 307 -32.36 13.36 -2.67
N ASP A 308 -32.68 13.61 -3.94
CA ASP A 308 -31.92 14.54 -4.78
C ASP A 308 -32.25 16.01 -4.46
N GLU A 309 -31.63 16.92 -5.20
CA GLU A 309 -31.84 18.37 -5.06
C GLU A 309 -33.29 18.80 -5.30
N ASP A 310 -34.06 18.03 -6.09
CA ASP A 310 -35.49 18.26 -6.34
C ASP A 310 -36.39 17.66 -5.24
N GLY A 311 -35.82 17.05 -4.20
CA GLY A 311 -36.55 16.36 -3.14
C GLY A 311 -37.16 15.02 -3.58
N LYS A 312 -36.76 14.48 -4.73
CA LYS A 312 -37.19 13.17 -5.22
C LYS A 312 -36.29 12.07 -4.69
N ILE A 313 -36.88 10.90 -4.45
CA ILE A 313 -36.17 9.74 -3.90
C ILE A 313 -35.05 9.33 -4.87
N ASP A 314 -33.81 9.37 -4.40
CA ASP A 314 -32.63 8.91 -5.13
C ASP A 314 -32.38 7.42 -4.87
N ARG A 315 -32.32 7.03 -3.59
CA ARG A 315 -32.07 5.64 -3.19
C ARG A 315 -32.42 5.37 -1.74
N VAL A 316 -32.51 4.09 -1.40
CA VAL A 316 -32.56 3.60 -0.02
C VAL A 316 -31.38 2.65 0.20
N GLU A 317 -30.57 2.87 1.24
CA GLU A 317 -29.40 2.04 1.53
C GLU A 317 -29.16 1.80 3.02
N CYS A 318 -28.46 0.70 3.31
CA CYS A 318 -27.82 0.43 4.60
C CYS A 318 -26.62 -0.51 4.43
N LEU A 319 -25.83 -0.66 5.50
CA LEU A 319 -24.71 -1.59 5.58
C LEU A 319 -25.07 -2.82 6.42
N GLN A 320 -24.48 -3.97 6.10
CA GLN A 320 -24.59 -5.21 6.87
C GLN A 320 -23.22 -5.88 6.98
N GLY A 321 -23.03 -6.69 8.02
CA GLY A 321 -21.76 -7.36 8.25
C GLY A 321 -20.67 -6.40 8.76
N TYR A 322 -19.44 -6.91 8.78
CA TYR A 322 -18.24 -6.23 9.29
C TYR A 322 -17.01 -6.77 8.57
N GLY A 323 -15.92 -5.99 8.54
CA GLY A 323 -14.66 -6.41 7.91
C GLY A 323 -14.83 -6.74 6.41
N GLU A 324 -14.14 -7.78 5.94
CA GLU A 324 -14.23 -8.25 4.54
C GLU A 324 -15.61 -8.80 4.14
N HIS A 325 -16.52 -8.98 5.09
CA HIS A 325 -17.90 -9.42 4.84
C HIS A 325 -18.91 -8.26 4.92
N GLU A 326 -18.43 -7.02 5.06
CA GLU A 326 -19.29 -5.85 4.98
C GLU A 326 -19.91 -5.72 3.59
N ALA A 327 -21.20 -5.49 3.56
CA ALA A 327 -21.96 -5.38 2.33
C ALA A 327 -22.94 -4.21 2.40
N LYS A 328 -23.00 -3.45 1.32
CA LYS A 328 -23.99 -2.39 1.10
C LYS A 328 -25.24 -2.95 0.44
N LEU A 329 -26.38 -2.81 1.11
CA LEU A 329 -27.69 -3.03 0.52
C LEU A 329 -28.19 -1.72 -0.05
N ASN A 330 -28.66 -1.73 -1.30
CA ASN A 330 -29.13 -0.53 -1.98
C ASN A 330 -30.35 -0.83 -2.85
N ILE A 331 -31.32 0.08 -2.85
CA ILE A 331 -32.45 0.14 -3.78
C ILE A 331 -32.36 1.49 -4.49
N SER A 332 -32.02 1.49 -5.78
CA SER A 332 -31.95 2.72 -6.58
C SER A 332 -33.33 3.25 -6.94
N ARG A 333 -33.42 4.53 -7.31
CA ARG A 333 -34.63 5.18 -7.87
C ARG A 333 -35.38 4.34 -8.91
N ARG A 334 -34.67 3.54 -9.70
CA ARG A 334 -35.21 2.74 -10.80
C ARG A 334 -35.60 1.30 -10.40
N GLY A 335 -35.52 0.95 -9.12
CA GLY A 335 -35.81 -0.41 -8.66
C GLY A 335 -34.66 -1.39 -8.85
N ILE A 336 -33.42 -0.90 -9.04
CA ILE A 336 -32.25 -1.79 -9.03
C ILE A 336 -31.90 -2.04 -7.57
N ALA A 337 -32.20 -3.24 -7.08
CA ALA A 337 -31.97 -3.64 -5.70
C ALA A 337 -30.83 -4.65 -5.61
N ASN A 338 -29.70 -4.25 -5.01
CA ASN A 338 -28.48 -5.06 -4.96
C ASN A 338 -27.84 -5.09 -3.57
N LYS A 339 -27.18 -6.21 -3.27
CA LYS A 339 -26.16 -6.37 -2.24
C LYS A 339 -24.79 -6.27 -2.91
N ILE A 340 -23.97 -5.34 -2.44
CA ILE A 340 -22.63 -5.09 -2.97
C ILE A 340 -21.64 -5.35 -1.83
N GLN A 341 -20.75 -6.35 -1.98
CA GLN A 341 -19.65 -6.53 -1.02
C GLN A 341 -18.61 -5.43 -1.21
N GLU A 342 -18.29 -4.71 -0.13
CA GLU A 342 -17.24 -3.70 -0.16
C GLU A 342 -15.87 -4.38 -0.29
N GLY A 343 -15.06 -3.98 -1.29
CA GLY A 343 -13.73 -4.54 -1.55
C GLY A 343 -13.64 -5.46 -2.78
N THR A 344 -14.77 -5.89 -3.36
CA THR A 344 -14.79 -6.59 -4.67
C THR A 344 -14.69 -5.57 -5.80
N ALA A 345 -13.72 -5.75 -6.69
CA ALA A 345 -13.42 -4.82 -7.78
C ALA A 345 -14.68 -4.49 -8.60
N ARG A 346 -15.10 -3.21 -8.57
CA ARG A 346 -16.25 -2.65 -9.32
C ARG A 346 -16.15 -2.80 -10.86
N LEU A 347 -15.09 -3.43 -11.36
CA LEU A 347 -14.75 -3.50 -12.79
C LEU A 347 -15.27 -4.75 -13.51
N MET A 348 -15.67 -5.83 -12.80
CA MET A 348 -16.09 -7.09 -13.47
C MET A 348 -17.47 -7.65 -13.05
N GLY A 349 -18.25 -6.93 -12.24
CA GLY A 349 -19.58 -7.40 -11.81
C GLY A 349 -19.56 -8.56 -10.78
N GLU A 350 -18.38 -9.01 -10.36
CA GLU A 350 -18.20 -9.91 -9.22
C GLU A 350 -18.52 -9.16 -7.92
N GLY A 351 -19.29 -9.80 -7.03
CA GLY A 351 -19.68 -9.22 -5.73
C GLY A 351 -20.98 -8.41 -5.71
N VAL A 352 -21.74 -8.40 -6.81
CA VAL A 352 -23.07 -7.80 -6.89
C VAL A 352 -24.15 -8.88 -6.97
N GLU A 353 -25.00 -8.98 -5.95
CA GLU A 353 -26.15 -9.89 -5.94
C GLU A 353 -27.45 -9.09 -5.93
N SER A 354 -28.48 -9.51 -6.67
CA SER A 354 -29.78 -8.85 -6.55
C SER A 354 -30.41 -9.15 -5.19
N LEU A 355 -31.16 -8.20 -4.66
CA LEU A 355 -31.93 -8.40 -3.44
C LEU A 355 -33.27 -9.04 -3.77
N ASN A 356 -33.70 -9.98 -2.92
CA ASN A 356 -35.05 -10.50 -3.00
C ASN A 356 -36.07 -9.53 -2.39
N GLN A 357 -37.33 -9.73 -2.76
CA GLN A 357 -38.45 -8.89 -2.31
C GLN A 357 -38.59 -8.81 -0.78
N TYR A 358 -38.27 -9.88 -0.05
CA TYR A 358 -38.43 -9.92 1.40
C TYR A 358 -37.40 -9.02 2.11
N VAL A 359 -36.19 -8.93 1.58
CA VAL A 359 -35.17 -8.01 2.08
C VAL A 359 -35.58 -6.56 1.77
N THR A 360 -36.00 -6.28 0.54
CA THR A 360 -36.39 -4.91 0.15
C THR A 360 -37.64 -4.44 0.88
N ASP A 361 -38.66 -5.30 1.07
CA ASP A 361 -39.87 -4.98 1.83
C ASP A 361 -39.51 -4.55 3.27
N ARG A 362 -38.64 -5.32 3.95
CA ARG A 362 -38.17 -4.98 5.31
C ARG A 362 -37.37 -3.68 5.36
N MET A 363 -36.55 -3.41 4.34
CA MET A 363 -35.81 -2.15 4.26
C MET A 363 -36.77 -0.96 4.19
N ILE A 364 -37.79 -1.04 3.36
CA ILE A 364 -38.78 0.02 3.18
C ILE A 364 -39.63 0.20 4.42
N GLU A 365 -40.09 -0.87 5.06
CA GLU A 365 -40.81 -0.79 6.33
C GLU A 365 -40.00 -0.08 7.41
N ALA A 366 -38.69 -0.35 7.49
CA ALA A 366 -37.81 0.30 8.45
C ALA A 366 -37.61 1.79 8.15
N VAL A 367 -37.35 2.16 6.88
CA VAL A 367 -37.23 3.56 6.45
C VAL A 367 -38.49 4.35 6.80
N VAL A 368 -39.66 3.82 6.42
CA VAL A 368 -40.95 4.50 6.54
C VAL A 368 -41.29 4.86 7.99
N LYS A 369 -40.88 4.03 8.96
CA LYS A 369 -41.09 4.27 10.40
C LYS A 369 -40.31 5.48 10.91
N ASN A 370 -39.21 5.85 10.25
CA ASN A 370 -38.28 6.90 10.69
C ASN A 370 -38.45 8.22 9.93
N LEU A 371 -39.42 8.33 9.03
CA LEU A 371 -39.67 9.51 8.20
C LEU A 371 -40.90 10.30 8.65
N SER A 372 -40.96 11.58 8.27
CA SER A 372 -42.19 12.37 8.40
C SER A 372 -43.32 11.74 7.58
N PRO A 373 -44.60 11.95 7.94
CA PRO A 373 -45.73 11.37 7.21
C PRO A 373 -45.70 11.63 5.70
N GLU A 374 -45.31 12.84 5.26
CA GLU A 374 -45.25 13.19 3.84
C GLU A 374 -44.15 12.41 3.10
N LYS A 375 -42.96 12.31 3.71
CA LYS A 375 -41.83 11.56 3.13
C LYS A 375 -42.07 10.06 3.16
N ALA A 376 -42.72 9.55 4.21
CA ALA A 376 -43.12 8.17 4.34
C ALA A 376 -44.07 7.75 3.21
N GLU A 377 -45.06 8.59 2.90
CA GLU A 377 -46.01 8.32 1.81
C GLU A 377 -45.36 8.39 0.43
N SER A 378 -44.45 9.35 0.23
CA SER A 378 -43.63 9.44 -0.98
C SER A 378 -42.81 8.15 -1.21
N ILE A 379 -42.17 7.63 -0.16
CA ILE A 379 -41.40 6.37 -0.22
C ILE A 379 -42.30 5.18 -0.52
N ARG A 380 -43.48 5.08 0.10
CA ARG A 380 -44.44 3.99 -0.19
C ARG A 380 -44.88 4.02 -1.65
N SER A 381 -45.33 5.17 -2.13
CA SER A 381 -45.81 5.33 -3.51
C SER A 381 -44.71 5.02 -4.53
N TRP A 382 -43.48 5.46 -4.28
CA TRP A 382 -42.34 5.10 -5.11
C TRP A 382 -42.05 3.60 -5.06
N TYR A 383 -42.04 3.00 -3.88
CA TYR A 383 -41.73 1.59 -3.74
C TYR A 383 -42.78 0.70 -4.41
N GLU A 384 -44.07 1.04 -4.33
CA GLU A 384 -45.14 0.34 -5.06
C GLU A 384 -44.90 0.31 -6.58
N GLN A 385 -44.32 1.38 -7.15
CA GLN A 385 -43.99 1.44 -8.58
C GLN A 385 -42.79 0.57 -8.95
N VAL A 386 -41.77 0.50 -8.09
CA VAL A 386 -40.53 -0.24 -8.40
C VAL A 386 -40.50 -1.68 -7.88
N ARG A 387 -41.34 -2.03 -6.90
CA ARG A 387 -41.41 -3.37 -6.31
C ARG A 387 -41.63 -4.48 -7.35
N PRO A 388 -42.53 -4.33 -8.36
CA PRO A 388 -42.67 -5.34 -9.41
C PRO A 388 -41.39 -5.57 -10.22
N ILE A 389 -40.60 -4.52 -10.46
CA ILE A 389 -39.32 -4.59 -11.18
C ILE A 389 -38.32 -5.43 -10.36
N ILE A 390 -38.23 -5.17 -9.06
CA ILE A 390 -37.35 -5.92 -8.14
C ILE A 390 -37.70 -7.42 -8.14
N VAL A 391 -39.00 -7.74 -8.07
CA VAL A 391 -39.48 -9.13 -8.07
C VAL A 391 -39.13 -9.85 -9.37
N ASP A 392 -39.29 -9.19 -10.51
CA ASP A 392 -38.98 -9.77 -11.82
C ASP A 392 -37.47 -10.02 -11.98
N VAL A 393 -36.63 -9.04 -11.66
CA VAL A 393 -35.16 -9.17 -11.72
C VAL A 393 -34.66 -10.32 -10.85
N TRP A 394 -35.13 -10.40 -9.60
CA TRP A 394 -34.77 -11.50 -8.71
C TRP A 394 -35.21 -12.86 -9.27
N SER A 395 -36.44 -12.97 -9.77
CA SER A 395 -36.98 -14.21 -10.34
C SER A 395 -36.20 -14.69 -11.57
N GLN A 396 -35.74 -13.77 -12.41
CA GLN A 396 -34.90 -14.10 -13.56
C GLN A 396 -33.53 -14.64 -13.11
N GLN A 397 -32.91 -14.02 -12.10
CA GLN A 397 -31.62 -14.46 -11.57
C GLN A 397 -31.72 -15.83 -10.88
N ASP A 398 -32.79 -16.07 -10.10
CA ASP A 398 -33.03 -17.34 -9.42
C ASP A 398 -33.27 -18.51 -10.41
N ARG A 399 -34.02 -18.26 -11.49
CA ARG A 399 -34.19 -19.20 -12.59
C ARG A 399 -32.86 -19.51 -13.30
N ALA A 400 -32.00 -18.52 -13.49
CA ALA A 400 -30.69 -18.71 -14.10
C ALA A 400 -29.78 -19.58 -13.22
N ARG A 401 -29.74 -19.31 -11.90
CA ARG A 401 -29.00 -20.11 -10.90
C ARG A 401 -29.48 -21.56 -10.88
N SER A 402 -30.80 -21.78 -10.84
CA SER A 402 -31.40 -23.12 -10.85
C SER A 402 -31.05 -23.91 -12.12
N ARG A 403 -31.07 -23.27 -13.31
CA ARG A 403 -30.70 -23.93 -14.58
C ARG A 403 -29.23 -24.29 -14.67
N MET A 404 -28.33 -23.51 -14.06
CA MET A 404 -26.90 -23.84 -13.96
C MET A 404 -26.66 -25.04 -13.04
N ALA A 405 -27.30 -25.10 -11.87
CA ALA A 405 -27.18 -26.23 -10.95
C ALA A 405 -27.62 -27.56 -11.60
N TYR A 406 -28.69 -27.53 -12.40
CA TYR A 406 -29.15 -28.70 -13.17
C TYR A 406 -28.20 -29.15 -14.28
N ARG A 407 -27.30 -28.29 -14.77
CA ARG A 407 -26.27 -28.65 -15.78
C ARG A 407 -25.02 -29.27 -15.16
N ILE A 408 -24.73 -29.01 -13.89
CA ILE A 408 -23.55 -29.56 -13.18
C ILE A 408 -23.83 -30.98 -12.65
N ILE A 409 -25.09 -31.32 -12.40
CA ILE A 409 -25.51 -32.62 -11.83
C ILE A 409 -25.83 -33.66 -12.93
N ARG A 410 -25.58 -33.36 -14.22
CA ARG A 410 -25.85 -34.28 -15.33
C ARG A 410 -24.59 -34.88 -15.93
#